data_AF-A0A4U3AMJ1-F1
#
_entry.id   AF-A0A4U3AMJ1-F1
#
_cell.length_a   1.000
_cell.length_b   1.000
_cell.length_c   1.000
_cell.angle_alpha   90.00
_cell.angle_beta   90.00
_cell.angle_gamma   90.00
#
_symmetry.space_group_name_H-M   'P 1'
#
loop_
_entity.id
_entity.type
_entity.pdbx_description
1 polymer ?
#
loop_
_entity_poly.entity_id
_entity_poly.type
_entity_poly.pdbx_seq_one_letter_code
_entity_poly.pdbx_strand_id
1 'polypeptide(L)'
;MNIKRQKMLRLSLSYFVIFVMCAIIFYPLLWIIGSSFNPGDSLSGSSIIPQNATLDHYRKLLDLENSNYLLWYKNTLKVSV
;
A
#
# COMPACT_ATOMS: atom_id res chain seq x y z
N MET A 1 40.57 -14.29 6.54
CA MET A 1 39.44 -13.65 7.27
C MET A 1 38.68 -14.73 8.02
N ASN A 2 38.29 -14.53 9.28
CA ASN A 2 37.65 -15.58 10.11
C ASN A 2 36.30 -16.01 9.50
N ILE A 3 36.06 -17.33 9.33
CA ILE A 3 34.86 -17.92 8.72
C ILE A 3 33.57 -17.42 9.39
N LYS A 4 33.59 -17.22 10.71
CA LYS A 4 32.45 -16.66 11.46
C LYS A 4 32.13 -15.23 11.03
N ARG A 5 33.16 -14.40 10.81
CA ARG A 5 33.03 -13.00 10.37
C ARG A 5 32.51 -12.91 8.93
N GLN A 6 32.97 -13.79 8.04
CA GLN A 6 32.44 -13.88 6.67
C GLN A 6 30.97 -14.26 6.63
N LYS A 7 30.55 -15.25 7.44
CA LYS A 7 29.15 -15.66 7.54
C LYS A 7 28.27 -14.52 8.05
N MET A 8 28.71 -13.82 9.09
CA MET A 8 27.98 -12.68 9.67
C MET A 8 27.83 -11.54 8.65
N LEU A 9 28.92 -11.15 7.97
CA LEU A 9 28.88 -10.09 6.95
C LEU A 9 27.95 -10.43 5.78
N ARG A 10 27.98 -11.67 5.30
CA ARG A 10 27.10 -12.13 4.21
C ARG A 10 25.63 -12.03 4.61
N LEU A 11 25.29 -12.54 5.80
CA LEU A 11 23.93 -12.52 6.31
C LEU A 11 23.45 -11.08 6.58
N SER A 12 24.34 -10.28 7.17
CA SER A 12 24.39 -8.81 7.21
C SER A 12 23.78 -8.16 5.99
N LEU A 13 24.52 -8.36 4.89
CA LEU A 13 24.25 -7.77 3.60
C LEU A 13 22.97 -8.31 2.97
N SER A 14 22.72 -9.62 3.07
CA SER A 14 21.48 -10.22 2.54
C SER A 14 20.23 -9.61 3.19
N TYR A 15 20.21 -9.49 4.52
CA TYR A 15 19.06 -8.86 5.20
C TYR A 15 18.96 -7.37 4.92
N PHE A 16 20.09 -6.65 4.80
CA PHE A 16 20.07 -5.25 4.42
C PHE A 16 19.46 -5.06 3.02
N VAL A 17 19.84 -5.87 2.04
CA VAL A 17 19.24 -5.83 0.69
C VAL A 17 17.74 -6.11 0.74
N ILE A 18 17.31 -7.14 1.48
CA ILE A 18 15.88 -7.44 1.66
C ILE A 18 15.14 -6.23 2.26
N PHE A 19 15.70 -5.62 3.30
CA PHE A 19 15.10 -4.44 3.93
C PHE A 19 14.96 -3.27 2.95
N VAL A 20 15.99 -2.97 2.16
CA VAL A 20 15.94 -1.93 1.13
C VAL A 20 14.87 -2.25 0.08
N MET A 21 14.78 -3.50 -0.39
CA MET A 21 13.73 -3.90 -1.33
C MET A 21 12.34 -3.74 -0.73
N CYS A 22 12.14 -4.12 0.53
CA CYS A 22 10.88 -3.86 1.23
C CYS A 22 10.56 -2.36 1.29
N ALA A 23 11.52 -1.51 1.64
CA ALA A 23 11.30 -0.06 1.68
C ALA A 23 10.89 0.50 0.31
N ILE A 24 11.53 0.05 -0.78
CA ILE A 24 11.17 0.44 -2.15
C ILE A 24 9.75 0.00 -2.50
N ILE A 25 9.32 -1.20 -2.09
CA ILE A 25 7.97 -1.72 -2.36
C ILE A 25 6.92 -1.00 -1.50
N PHE A 26 7.19 -0.78 -0.22
CA PHE A 26 6.22 -0.18 0.70
C PHE A 26 6.05 1.33 0.48
N TYR A 27 7.06 2.03 -0.02
CA TYR A 27 6.99 3.46 -0.29
C TYR A 27 5.79 3.87 -1.18
N PRO A 28 5.60 3.32 -2.40
CA PRO A 28 4.44 3.64 -3.21
C PRO A 28 3.12 3.10 -2.62
N LEU A 29 3.14 1.99 -1.87
CA LEU A 29 1.94 1.48 -1.21
C LEU A 29 1.43 2.44 -0.13
N LEU A 30 2.33 3.01 0.67
CA LEU A 30 1.99 4.03 1.66
C LEU A 30 1.46 5.30 0.97
N TRP A 31 1.99 5.65 -0.20
CA TRP A 31 1.46 6.76 -0.99
C TRP A 31 0.03 6.51 -1.45
N ILE A 32 -0.28 5.31 -1.95
CA ILE A 32 -1.63 4.95 -2.39
C ILE A 32 -2.61 4.99 -1.22
N ILE A 33 -2.21 4.44 -0.06
CA ILE A 33 -3.01 4.49 1.16
C ILE A 33 -3.22 5.94 1.61
N GLY A 34 -2.18 6.78 1.61
CA GLY A 34 -2.32 8.20 1.96
C GLY A 34 -3.28 8.93 1.04
N SER A 35 -3.14 8.71 -0.27
CA SER A 35 -3.98 9.34 -1.27
C SER A 35 -5.43 8.90 -1.22
N SER A 36 -5.75 7.71 -0.72
CA SER A 36 -7.16 7.28 -0.61
C SER A 36 -7.94 8.03 0.48
N PHE A 37 -7.24 8.71 1.40
CA PHE A 37 -7.85 9.62 2.38
C PHE A 37 -7.83 11.09 1.94
N ASN A 38 -7.32 11.41 0.75
CA ASN A 38 -7.27 12.78 0.25
C ASN A 38 -8.67 13.26 -0.19
N PRO A 39 -9.18 14.42 0.26
CA PRO A 39 -10.53 14.90 -0.09
C PRO A 39 -10.69 15.31 -1.55
N GLY A 40 -9.59 15.51 -2.30
CA GLY A 40 -9.64 15.82 -3.71
C GLY A 40 -9.68 14.59 -4.62
N ASP A 41 -10.09 14.80 -5.87
CA ASP A 41 -10.14 13.74 -6.89
C ASP A 41 -8.81 13.57 -7.67
N SER A 42 -7.82 14.42 -7.41
CA SER A 42 -6.54 14.39 -8.10
C SER A 42 -5.39 13.83 -7.25
N LEU A 43 -4.64 12.91 -7.85
CA LEU A 43 -3.35 12.45 -7.32
C LEU A 43 -2.27 13.54 -7.39
N SER A 44 -2.40 14.48 -8.35
CA SER A 44 -1.55 15.67 -8.44
C SER A 44 -1.77 16.57 -7.22
N GLY A 45 -0.76 16.68 -6.36
CA GLY A 45 -0.83 17.44 -5.10
C GLY A 45 -1.24 16.61 -3.88
N SER A 46 -1.44 15.30 -4.03
CA SER A 46 -1.60 14.39 -2.88
C SER A 46 -0.30 14.29 -2.06
N SER A 47 -0.42 14.06 -0.76
CA SER A 47 0.69 13.75 0.14
C SER A 47 0.46 12.39 0.81
N ILE A 48 1.53 11.70 1.23
CA ILE A 48 1.44 10.41 1.96
C ILE A 48 0.57 10.54 3.21
N ILE A 49 0.64 11.70 3.88
CA ILE A 49 -0.23 12.04 5.00
C ILE A 49 -1.00 13.29 4.58
N PRO A 50 -2.27 13.18 4.17
CA PRO A 50 -3.07 14.33 3.77
C PRO A 50 -3.37 15.23 4.99
N GLN A 51 -3.31 16.54 4.80
CA GLN A 51 -3.59 17.51 5.88
C GLN A 51 -5.05 17.44 6.35
N ASN A 52 -5.98 17.17 5.43
CA ASN A 52 -7.42 17.09 5.68
C ASN A 52 -7.93 15.67 5.36
N ALA A 53 -7.38 14.66 6.03
CA ALA A 53 -7.74 13.26 5.81
C ALA A 53 -9.26 13.02 5.99
N THR A 54 -9.88 12.31 5.04
CA THR A 54 -11.31 11.98 5.06
C THR A 54 -11.57 10.52 4.68
N LEU A 55 -12.72 9.99 5.10
CA LEU A 55 -13.24 8.67 4.75
C LEU A 55 -14.33 8.72 3.67
N ASP A 56 -14.59 9.87 3.06
CA ASP A 56 -15.73 10.06 2.16
C ASP A 56 -15.69 9.15 0.93
N HIS A 57 -14.50 8.89 0.38
CA HIS A 57 -14.31 7.92 -0.70
C HIS A 57 -14.78 6.52 -0.28
N TYR A 58 -14.43 6.08 0.93
CA TYR A 58 -14.84 4.79 1.46
C TYR A 58 -16.34 4.74 1.76
N ARG A 59 -16.91 5.81 2.32
CA ARG A 59 -18.36 5.91 2.55
C ARG A 59 -19.13 5.79 1.24
N LYS A 60 -18.72 6.52 0.21
CA LYS A 60 -19.31 6.47 -1.14
C LYS A 60 -19.11 5.10 -1.79
N LEU A 61 -17.95 4.48 -1.63
CA LEU A 61 -17.66 3.17 -2.21
C LEU A 61 -18.52 2.07 -1.59
N LEU A 62 -18.74 2.13 -0.28
CA LEU A 62 -19.50 1.15 0.50
C LEU A 62 -21.00 1.50 0.64
N ASP A 63 -21.44 2.59 0.02
CA ASP A 63 -22.85 2.96 -0.06
C ASP A 63 -23.62 1.97 -0.95
N LEU A 64 -24.45 1.13 -0.35
CA LEU A 64 -25.22 0.10 -1.06
C LEU A 64 -26.30 0.68 -1.99
N GLU A 65 -26.76 1.91 -1.74
CA GLU A 65 -27.79 2.55 -2.56
C GLU A 65 -27.16 3.19 -3.81
N ASN A 66 -25.95 3.72 -3.68
CA ASN A 66 -25.29 4.51 -4.73
C ASN A 66 -24.05 3.86 -5.35
N SER A 67 -23.62 2.68 -4.88
CA SER A 67 -22.44 1.97 -5.37
C SER A 67 -22.65 0.46 -5.51
N ASN A 68 -22.23 -0.08 -6.66
CA ASN A 68 -22.23 -1.52 -6.95
C ASN A 68 -20.91 -2.21 -6.53
N TYR A 69 -20.03 -1.51 -5.80
CA TYR A 69 -18.69 -2.01 -5.49
C TYR A 69 -18.68 -3.39 -4.83
N LEU A 70 -19.53 -3.62 -3.81
CA LEU A 70 -19.56 -4.90 -3.10
C LEU A 70 -20.06 -6.05 -3.99
N LEU A 71 -20.98 -5.76 -4.91
CA LEU A 71 -21.42 -6.74 -5.92
C LEU A 71 -20.26 -7.09 -6.86
N TRP A 72 -19.53 -6.08 -7.36
CA TRP A 72 -18.37 -6.30 -8.22
C TRP A 72 -17.27 -7.07 -7.49
N TYR A 73 -16.97 -6.72 -6.24
CA TYR A 73 -15.99 -7.42 -5.43
C TYR A 73 -16.36 -8.90 -5.25
N LYS A 74 -17.64 -9.19 -4.96
CA LYS A 74 -18.16 -10.57 -4.88
C LYS A 74 -18.05 -11.30 -6.22
N ASN A 75 -18.36 -10.63 -7.33
CA ASN A 75 -18.24 -11.21 -8.66
C ASN A 75 -16.77 -11.55 -9.00
N THR A 76 -15.83 -10.66 -8.67
CA THR A 76 -14.40 -10.91 -8.83
C THR A 76 -13.97 -12.16 -8.06
N LEU A 77 -14.34 -12.27 -6.77
CA LEU A 77 -14.03 -13.46 -5.98
C LEU A 77 -14.58 -14.75 -6.60
N LYS A 78 -15.83 -14.70 -7.07
CA LYS A 78 -16.50 -15.84 -7.73
C LYS A 78 -15.82 -16.27 -9.04
N VAL A 79 -15.24 -15.33 -9.78
CA VAL A 79 -14.54 -15.64 -11.05
C VAL A 79 -13.12 -16.13 -10.80
N SER A 80 -12.45 -15.65 -9.75
CA SER A 80 -11.08 -16.03 -9.42
C SER A 80 -10.92 -17.39 -8.76
N VAL A 81 -12.02 -17.98 -8.27
CA VAL A 81 -12.08 -19.28 -7.57
C VAL A 81 -12.87 -20.27 -8.40
#